data_AF-V2XS90-F1
#
_entry.id   AF-V2XS90-F1
#
_cell.length_a   1.000
_cell.length_b   1.000
_cell.length_c   1.000
_cell.angle_alpha   90.00
_cell.angle_beta   90.00
_cell.angle_gamma   90.00
#
_symmetry.space_group_name_H-M   'P 1'
#
loop_
_entity.id
_entity.type
_entity.pdbx_description
1 polymer ?
#
loop_
_entity_poly.entity_id
_entity_poly.type
_entity_poly.pdbx_seq_one_letter_code
_entity_poly.pdbx_strand_id
1 'polypeptide(L)'
;MFTSAWWDAREGWRVHETNSLIPLIPFYSFEEQLRVGWAEGMAKLELLDGRPLALAPQKGIQSLHTLHASGTQLVIFAESSTAETFWAPSIASNASEHASFWGIGTNGSVLVGGPYLVRSAHIGSDTLALHGDPNASSVEKESRLTIIAPRSVTKVTWNEEIVLLDDSSVDDRYITGTIELAEKAEITVPELDGWKYHDSLPEIGDEFGDSQWAVANHTGTNVPFKMWYGDGRVLYGWDYGYCEGAVIWRGHFNATGAEKSMNLSINGGQGFAATVSSNGANNINGTDQVFTFSDGSVRLGQDNVVTVVQDNMGLNKNWYTDDHMKLPRAIRSFQLNSGNFSEWKVQGKIGGYTNFPDKVRGVMNEGGLFGEHKGWHLPDFDTSSWKNQSLSDGLPNAAAGVGFSITKFKLSIPGGYDVPISFNFDEPFGQAYRALLFVNGWNMGKRIRNFGPQAKFPVHEGIVNHQGEK
;
A
#
# COMPACT_ATOMS: atom_id res chain seq x y z
N MET A 1 -12.51 9.10 11.00
CA MET A 1 -12.13 8.40 12.24
C MET A 1 -10.69 7.91 12.06
N PHE A 2 -9.68 8.56 12.66
CA PHE A 2 -8.31 8.07 12.58
C PHE A 2 -8.07 7.11 13.75
N THR A 3 -7.88 5.83 13.45
CA THR A 3 -7.44 4.83 14.42
C THR A 3 -5.92 4.74 14.38
N SER A 4 -5.26 5.13 15.47
CA SER A 4 -3.85 4.81 15.68
C SER A 4 -3.76 3.65 16.67
N ALA A 5 -3.21 2.52 16.23
CA ALA A 5 -2.89 1.38 17.08
C ALA A 5 -1.38 1.39 17.36
N TRP A 6 -1.00 1.18 18.62
CA TRP A 6 0.39 0.98 19.00
C TRP A 6 0.49 -0.23 19.94
N TRP A 7 1.63 -0.92 19.90
CA TRP A 7 1.86 -2.19 20.57
C TRP A 7 2.74 -2.01 21.82
N ASP A 8 2.27 -2.50 22.97
CA ASP A 8 3.01 -2.57 24.23
C ASP A 8 3.40 -4.03 24.53
N ALA A 9 4.69 -4.26 24.76
CA ALA A 9 5.27 -5.58 25.02
C ALA A 9 4.80 -6.26 26.32
N ARG A 10 4.10 -5.55 27.23
CA ARG A 10 3.57 -6.13 28.47
C ARG A 10 2.06 -6.37 28.48
N GLU A 11 1.30 -5.69 27.62
CA GLU A 11 -0.17 -5.66 27.74
C GLU A 11 -0.94 -5.88 26.42
N GLY A 12 -0.27 -6.08 25.29
CA GLY A 12 -0.92 -6.38 24.02
C GLY A 12 -1.56 -5.14 23.35
N TRP A 13 -2.42 -5.37 22.35
CA TRP A 13 -3.02 -4.31 21.52
C TRP A 13 -3.97 -3.43 22.35
N ARG A 14 -3.68 -2.13 22.44
CA ARG A 14 -4.62 -1.13 22.92
C ARG A 14 -5.06 -0.23 21.77
N VAL A 15 -6.37 -0.11 21.60
CA VAL A 15 -7.00 0.88 20.72
C VAL A 15 -7.31 2.10 21.57
N HIS A 16 -6.69 3.23 21.28
CA HIS A 16 -7.06 4.50 21.88
C HIS A 16 -7.93 5.26 20.88
N GLU A 17 -9.22 5.37 21.17
CA GLU A 17 -10.09 6.31 20.48
C GLU A 17 -9.71 7.71 20.94
N THR A 18 -9.16 8.50 20.01
CA THR A 18 -9.02 9.94 20.21
C THR A 18 -10.20 10.60 19.51
N ASN A 19 -11.12 11.18 20.31
CA ASN A 19 -12.11 12.12 19.82
C ASN A 19 -11.39 13.41 19.39
N SER A 20 -10.75 13.35 18.23
CA SER A 20 -10.29 14.52 17.51
C SER A 20 -11.52 15.13 16.83
N LEU A 21 -12.09 16.14 17.50
CA LEU A 21 -12.93 17.13 16.85
C LEU A 21 -12.09 17.76 15.72
N ILE A 22 -12.29 17.28 14.50
CA ILE A 22 -11.88 17.98 13.30
C ILE A 22 -12.59 19.34 13.38
N PRO A 23 -11.87 20.47 13.30
CA PRO A 23 -12.54 21.76 13.26
C PRO A 23 -13.36 21.79 11.98
N LEU A 24 -14.68 21.66 12.14
CA LEU A 24 -15.63 22.10 11.14
C LEU A 24 -15.18 23.50 10.73
N ILE A 25 -14.83 23.64 9.46
CA ILE A 25 -14.65 24.94 8.82
C ILE A 25 -15.86 25.78 9.26
N PRO A 26 -15.64 26.94 9.91
CA PRO A 26 -16.76 27.72 10.41
C PRO A 26 -17.58 28.10 9.19
N PHE A 27 -18.81 27.59 9.11
CA PHE A 27 -19.85 28.17 8.30
C PHE A 27 -20.04 29.60 8.80
N TYR A 28 -19.31 30.53 8.19
CA TYR A 28 -19.55 31.95 8.42
C TYR A 28 -20.94 32.27 7.85
N SER A 29 -21.80 32.70 8.78
CA SER A 29 -23.13 33.29 8.64
C SER A 29 -24.24 32.44 8.01
N PHE A 30 -24.91 31.65 8.85
CA PHE A 30 -26.36 31.44 8.76
C PHE A 30 -27.09 31.78 10.08
N GLU A 31 -26.46 32.58 10.95
CA GLU A 31 -27.07 33.04 12.21
C GLU A 31 -28.13 34.14 12.04
N GLU A 32 -28.36 34.67 10.84
CA GLU A 32 -29.26 35.83 10.67
C GLU A 32 -30.72 35.47 10.36
N GLN A 33 -31.10 34.19 10.15
CA GLN A 33 -32.47 33.86 9.70
C GLN A 33 -33.19 32.68 10.39
N LEU A 34 -32.52 31.87 11.21
CA LEU A 34 -33.11 30.66 11.77
C LEU A 34 -32.63 30.35 13.19
N ARG A 35 -33.56 30.04 14.10
CA ARG A 35 -33.25 29.51 15.44
C ARG A 35 -33.55 28.02 15.48
N VAL A 36 -32.55 27.23 15.87
CA VAL A 36 -32.67 25.79 16.08
C VAL A 36 -32.68 25.53 17.59
N GLY A 37 -33.78 24.97 18.09
CA GLY A 37 -33.93 24.55 19.47
C GLY A 37 -34.23 23.05 19.58
N TRP A 38 -33.76 22.42 20.64
CA TRP A 38 -34.05 21.02 20.94
C TRP A 38 -34.93 20.93 22.20
N ALA A 39 -36.10 20.33 22.07
CA ALA A 39 -37.00 20.07 23.20
C ALA A 39 -37.75 18.75 22.99
N GLU A 40 -37.81 17.91 24.04
CA GLU A 40 -38.58 16.65 24.04
C GLU A 40 -38.26 15.68 22.90
N GLY A 41 -36.99 15.63 22.45
CA GLY A 41 -36.56 14.75 21.36
C GLY A 41 -36.98 15.23 19.97
N MET A 42 -37.50 16.46 19.84
CA MET A 42 -37.85 17.08 18.57
C MET A 42 -36.98 18.31 18.31
N ALA A 43 -36.59 18.50 17.04
CA ALA A 43 -36.01 19.74 16.57
C ALA A 43 -37.14 20.76 16.36
N LYS A 44 -37.08 21.89 17.06
CA LYS A 44 -37.89 23.08 16.78
C LYS A 44 -37.08 24.02 15.92
N LEU A 45 -37.62 24.35 14.75
CA LEU A 45 -37.06 25.37 13.85
C LEU A 45 -38.02 26.57 13.84
N GLU A 46 -37.49 27.73 14.22
CA GLU A 46 -38.24 28.99 14.16
C GLU A 46 -37.60 29.90 13.09
N LEU A 47 -38.44 30.35 12.15
CA LEU A 47 -38.10 31.49 11.30
C LEU A 47 -38.21 32.76 12.14
N LEU A 48 -37.28 33.70 11.96
CA LEU A 48 -37.25 34.96 12.74
C LEU A 48 -38.47 35.88 12.51
N ASP A 49 -39.36 35.57 11.56
CA ASP A 49 -40.65 36.25 11.37
C ASP A 49 -41.75 35.76 12.34
N GLY A 50 -41.41 34.87 13.28
CA GLY A 50 -42.29 34.41 14.35
C GLY A 50 -43.26 33.30 13.92
N ARG A 51 -43.16 32.78 12.69
CA ARG A 51 -43.96 31.63 12.26
C ARG A 51 -43.35 30.33 12.80
N PRO A 52 -44.07 29.58 13.66
CA PRO A 52 -43.56 28.32 14.18
C PRO A 52 -43.54 27.27 13.07
N LEU A 53 -42.37 26.69 12.81
CA LEU A 53 -42.27 25.45 12.02
C LEU A 53 -42.31 24.27 13.01
N ALA A 54 -43.52 23.78 13.28
CA ALA A 54 -43.67 22.60 14.12
C ALA A 54 -43.22 21.36 13.34
N LEU A 55 -42.12 20.75 13.76
CA LEU A 55 -41.65 19.48 13.21
C LEU A 55 -41.90 18.39 14.24
N ALA A 56 -42.74 17.43 13.86
CA ALA A 56 -42.74 16.12 14.47
C ALA A 56 -41.82 15.24 13.60
N PRO A 57 -40.54 15.01 13.98
CA PRO A 57 -39.77 13.95 13.36
C PRO A 57 -40.51 12.63 13.62
N GLN A 58 -41.12 12.07 12.58
CA GLN A 58 -41.63 10.71 12.68
C GLN A 58 -40.42 9.78 12.67
N LYS A 59 -40.27 9.04 13.77
CA LYS A 59 -39.22 8.03 13.92
C LYS A 59 -39.36 7.00 12.79
N GLY A 60 -38.36 6.91 11.91
CA GLY A 60 -38.30 5.89 10.86
C GLY A 60 -38.59 6.36 9.42
N ILE A 61 -38.44 7.65 9.10
CA ILE A 61 -38.59 8.11 7.70
C ILE A 61 -37.22 8.25 7.02
N GLN A 62 -36.96 7.37 6.05
CA GLN A 62 -35.75 7.35 5.21
C GLN A 62 -35.82 8.37 4.04
N SER A 63 -36.08 9.65 4.27
CA SER A 63 -36.23 10.60 3.15
C SER A 63 -35.89 12.06 3.46
N LEU A 64 -35.64 12.82 2.38
CA LEU A 64 -35.55 14.29 2.42
C LEU A 64 -36.92 14.91 2.72
N HIS A 65 -36.95 15.88 3.62
CA HIS A 65 -38.15 16.62 3.98
C HIS A 65 -37.98 18.11 3.71
N THR A 66 -38.76 18.66 2.80
CA THR A 66 -38.79 20.12 2.58
C THR A 66 -39.44 20.82 3.77
N LEU A 67 -38.65 21.58 4.51
CA LEU A 67 -39.10 22.38 5.66
C LEU A 67 -39.65 23.75 5.23
N HIS A 68 -38.97 24.36 4.26
CA HIS A 68 -39.35 25.67 3.72
C HIS A 68 -38.96 25.75 2.25
N ALA A 69 -39.80 26.41 1.45
CA ALA A 69 -39.41 26.80 0.11
C ALA A 69 -40.07 28.11 -0.31
N SER A 70 -39.32 28.91 -1.04
CA SER A 70 -39.76 30.15 -1.66
C SER A 70 -39.06 30.32 -3.01
N GLY A 71 -39.25 31.48 -3.66
CA GLY A 71 -38.49 31.83 -4.87
C GLY A 71 -36.98 32.01 -4.61
N THR A 72 -36.56 32.19 -3.36
CA THR A 72 -35.17 32.54 -3.00
C THR A 72 -34.52 31.57 -2.02
N GLN A 73 -35.28 30.69 -1.36
CA GLN A 73 -34.77 29.81 -0.31
C GLN A 73 -35.40 28.42 -0.40
N LEU A 74 -34.59 27.41 -0.11
CA LEU A 74 -35.00 26.02 0.07
C LEU A 74 -34.32 25.50 1.34
N VAL A 75 -35.11 25.03 2.31
CA VAL A 75 -34.62 24.43 3.56
C VAL A 75 -35.10 23.00 3.61
N ILE A 76 -34.17 22.07 3.79
CA ILE A 76 -34.42 20.63 3.73
C ILE A 76 -33.87 20.01 5.00
N PHE A 77 -34.66 19.11 5.58
CA PHE A 77 -34.25 18.24 6.66
C PHE A 77 -33.97 16.84 6.11
N ALA A 78 -32.89 16.24 6.56
CA ALA A 78 -32.51 14.88 6.22
C ALA A 78 -31.94 14.20 7.47
N GLU A 79 -32.16 12.89 7.60
CA GLU A 79 -31.39 12.08 8.55
C GLU A 79 -29.93 11.99 8.09
N SER A 80 -28.99 11.79 9.02
CA SER A 80 -27.55 11.71 8.69
C SER A 80 -27.25 10.66 7.63
N SER A 81 -27.88 9.48 7.72
CA SER A 81 -27.75 8.40 6.74
C SER A 81 -28.21 8.79 5.34
N THR A 82 -29.19 9.69 5.23
CA THR A 82 -29.64 10.24 3.93
C THR A 82 -28.70 11.33 3.46
N ALA A 83 -28.30 12.25 4.34
CA ALA A 83 -27.38 13.34 4.00
C ALA A 83 -26.00 12.83 3.53
N GLU A 84 -25.53 11.70 4.08
CA GLU A 84 -24.28 11.03 3.69
C GLU A 84 -24.30 10.50 2.24
N THR A 85 -25.48 10.38 1.62
CA THR A 85 -25.60 9.98 0.20
C THR A 85 -25.54 11.16 -0.77
N PHE A 86 -25.44 12.40 -0.27
CA PHE A 86 -25.41 13.61 -1.09
C PHE A 86 -24.00 14.13 -1.35
N TRP A 87 -23.79 14.55 -2.58
CA TRP A 87 -22.58 15.18 -3.09
C TRP A 87 -22.86 16.61 -3.53
N ALA A 88 -21.86 17.49 -3.39
CA ALA A 88 -21.95 18.89 -3.79
C ALA A 88 -20.87 19.27 -4.82
N PRO A 89 -20.86 18.67 -6.03
CA PRO A 89 -19.88 19.02 -7.05
C PRO A 89 -20.02 20.48 -7.47
N SER A 90 -18.88 21.15 -7.66
CA SER A 90 -18.85 22.52 -8.14
C SER A 90 -19.21 22.59 -9.62
N ILE A 91 -19.88 23.67 -10.02
CA ILE A 91 -20.17 23.99 -11.43
C ILE A 91 -19.17 25.04 -11.89
N ALA A 92 -18.28 24.67 -12.79
CA ALA A 92 -17.29 25.59 -13.35
C ALA A 92 -17.98 26.81 -14.00
N SER A 93 -17.52 28.02 -13.68
CA SER A 93 -18.14 29.26 -14.18
C SER A 93 -17.51 29.78 -15.49
N ASN A 94 -16.31 29.31 -15.84
CA ASN A 94 -15.52 29.77 -16.97
C ASN A 94 -14.52 28.69 -17.43
N ALA A 95 -13.72 28.99 -18.47
CA ALA A 95 -12.69 28.09 -19.01
C ALA A 95 -11.29 28.37 -18.44
N SER A 96 -11.17 28.84 -17.19
CA SER A 96 -9.86 29.01 -16.54
C SER A 96 -9.37 27.71 -15.91
N GLU A 97 -8.06 27.60 -15.72
CA GLU A 97 -7.41 26.48 -15.03
C GLU A 97 -7.98 26.22 -13.61
N HIS A 98 -8.54 27.26 -12.98
CA HIS A 98 -9.08 27.21 -11.63
C HIS A 98 -10.62 27.24 -11.58
N ALA A 99 -11.31 27.09 -12.72
CA ALA A 99 -12.74 27.33 -12.83
C ALA A 99 -13.61 26.51 -11.86
N SER A 100 -13.18 25.29 -11.53
CA SER A 100 -13.90 24.38 -10.63
C SER A 100 -13.53 24.57 -9.15
N PHE A 101 -12.57 25.44 -8.82
CA PHE A 101 -12.15 25.68 -7.44
C PHE A 101 -13.17 26.59 -6.73
N TRP A 102 -13.78 26.07 -5.67
CA TRP A 102 -14.74 26.81 -4.86
C TRP A 102 -14.11 28.08 -4.26
N GLY A 103 -14.82 29.21 -4.33
CA GLY A 103 -14.35 30.50 -3.80
C GLY A 103 -13.33 31.23 -4.67
N ILE A 104 -12.77 30.58 -5.71
CA ILE A 104 -11.81 31.18 -6.65
C ILE A 104 -12.42 31.24 -8.04
N GLY A 105 -12.68 30.08 -8.64
CA GLY A 105 -13.25 29.96 -9.97
C GLY A 105 -14.77 29.91 -9.98
N THR A 106 -15.40 29.41 -8.91
CA THR A 106 -16.86 29.32 -8.83
C THR A 106 -17.37 29.36 -7.40
N ASN A 107 -18.58 29.88 -7.23
CA ASN A 107 -19.41 29.76 -6.03
C ASN A 107 -20.71 29.00 -6.33
N GLY A 108 -20.78 28.35 -7.49
CA GLY A 108 -21.91 27.54 -7.92
C GLY A 108 -21.67 26.06 -7.68
N SER A 109 -22.68 25.37 -7.19
CA SER A 109 -22.73 23.92 -7.04
C SER A 109 -24.14 23.41 -7.31
N VAL A 110 -24.25 22.10 -7.46
CA VAL A 110 -25.52 21.36 -7.39
C VAL A 110 -25.44 20.39 -6.23
N LEU A 111 -26.57 19.96 -5.70
CA LEU A 111 -26.60 18.84 -4.75
C LEU A 111 -27.14 17.61 -5.47
N VAL A 112 -26.45 16.48 -5.34
CA VAL A 112 -26.76 15.24 -6.04
C VAL A 112 -26.72 14.09 -5.04
N GLY A 113 -27.86 13.47 -4.78
CA GLY A 113 -28.01 12.35 -3.85
C GLY A 113 -28.31 11.04 -4.56
N GLY A 114 -27.82 9.94 -3.98
CA GLY A 114 -28.11 8.56 -4.40
C GLY A 114 -26.91 7.78 -4.94
N PRO A 115 -26.15 8.29 -5.93
CA PRO A 115 -24.96 7.62 -6.46
C PRO A 115 -23.87 7.39 -5.41
N TYR A 116 -23.02 6.38 -5.63
CA TYR A 116 -21.89 6.07 -4.75
C TYR A 116 -20.87 7.21 -4.73
N LEU A 117 -20.59 7.82 -5.88
CA LEU A 117 -19.70 8.95 -6.01
C LEU A 117 -20.13 9.86 -7.17
N VAL A 118 -20.13 11.17 -6.94
CA VAL A 118 -20.27 12.17 -8.00
C VAL A 118 -18.94 12.92 -8.14
N ARG A 119 -18.24 12.70 -9.25
CA ARG A 119 -16.89 13.23 -9.49
C ARG A 119 -16.93 14.65 -10.03
N SER A 120 -17.86 14.94 -10.95
CA SER A 120 -17.98 16.27 -11.54
C SER A 120 -19.39 16.56 -12.05
N ALA A 121 -19.68 17.84 -12.23
CA ALA A 121 -20.95 18.34 -12.73
C ALA A 121 -20.72 19.55 -13.65
N HIS A 122 -21.41 19.58 -14.78
CA HIS A 122 -21.34 20.66 -15.76
C HIS A 122 -22.75 21.01 -16.25
N ILE A 123 -23.07 22.31 -16.28
CA ILE A 123 -24.34 22.79 -16.84
C ILE A 123 -24.06 23.43 -18.20
N GLY A 124 -24.64 22.85 -19.25
CA GLY A 124 -24.64 23.38 -20.60
C GLY A 124 -26.06 23.64 -21.08
N SER A 125 -26.41 24.90 -21.38
CA SER A 125 -27.77 25.32 -21.71
C SER A 125 -28.81 24.85 -20.67
N ASP A 126 -29.56 23.79 -20.96
CA ASP A 126 -30.62 23.21 -20.13
C ASP A 126 -30.25 21.83 -19.56
N THR A 127 -29.02 21.37 -19.79
CA THR A 127 -28.57 20.02 -19.47
C THR A 127 -27.52 20.03 -18.36
N LEU A 128 -27.75 19.26 -17.30
CA LEU A 128 -26.78 18.97 -16.26
C LEU A 128 -26.08 17.63 -16.58
N ALA A 129 -24.83 17.72 -17.03
CA ALA A 129 -23.98 16.56 -17.23
C ALA A 129 -23.25 16.21 -15.94
N LEU A 130 -23.49 14.99 -15.44
CA LEU A 130 -22.86 14.42 -14.27
C LEU A 130 -21.90 13.31 -14.69
N HIS A 131 -20.80 13.18 -13.96
CA HIS A 131 -19.86 12.08 -14.09
C HIS A 131 -19.54 11.49 -12.73
N GLY A 132 -19.51 10.17 -12.64
CA GLY A 132 -19.22 9.47 -11.40
C GLY A 132 -19.53 7.98 -11.41
N ASP A 133 -19.63 7.43 -10.21
CA ASP A 133 -19.81 6.00 -9.98
C ASP A 133 -21.21 5.80 -9.38
N PRO A 134 -22.10 5.10 -10.11
CA PRO A 134 -23.43 4.87 -9.61
C PRO A 134 -23.39 3.96 -8.38
N ASN A 135 -24.41 4.05 -7.54
CA ASN A 135 -24.59 3.07 -6.47
C ASN A 135 -25.18 1.80 -7.10
N ALA A 136 -24.31 0.86 -7.45
CA ALA A 136 -24.69 -0.45 -7.95
C ALA A 136 -24.83 -1.42 -6.77
N SER A 137 -26.06 -1.62 -6.28
CA SER A 137 -26.32 -2.75 -5.38
C SER A 137 -26.25 -4.05 -6.19
N SER A 138 -25.90 -5.17 -5.56
CA SER A 138 -25.84 -6.46 -6.26
C SER A 138 -27.20 -6.98 -6.74
N VAL A 139 -28.30 -6.30 -6.39
CA VAL A 139 -29.68 -6.74 -6.60
C VAL A 139 -30.44 -5.84 -7.58
N GLU A 140 -30.08 -4.57 -7.72
CA GLU A 140 -30.83 -3.59 -8.51
C GLU A 140 -30.05 -3.16 -9.75
N LYS A 141 -30.70 -3.18 -10.92
CA LYS A 141 -30.16 -2.70 -12.21
C LYS A 141 -30.24 -1.18 -12.36
N GLU A 142 -30.51 -0.47 -11.28
CA GLU A 142 -30.89 0.94 -11.29
C GLU A 142 -30.21 1.65 -10.11
N SER A 143 -29.83 2.91 -10.35
CA SER A 143 -29.36 3.80 -9.28
C SER A 143 -30.24 5.04 -9.27
N ARG A 144 -30.92 5.28 -8.14
CA ARG A 144 -31.81 6.43 -7.99
C ARG A 144 -31.01 7.72 -7.80
N LEU A 145 -31.51 8.79 -8.39
CA LEU A 145 -30.89 10.10 -8.41
C LEU A 145 -31.87 11.13 -7.84
N THR A 146 -31.38 12.01 -6.96
CA THR A 146 -32.10 13.19 -6.48
C THR A 146 -31.20 14.41 -6.62
N ILE A 147 -31.64 15.42 -7.35
CA ILE A 147 -30.84 16.59 -7.71
C ILE A 147 -31.53 17.87 -7.25
N ILE A 148 -30.75 18.76 -6.63
CA ILE A 148 -31.10 20.17 -6.42
C ILE A 148 -30.18 20.99 -7.31
N ALA A 149 -30.77 21.59 -8.35
CA ALA A 149 -30.05 22.36 -9.37
C ALA A 149 -30.86 23.59 -9.79
N PRO A 150 -30.26 24.55 -10.52
CA PRO A 150 -31.00 25.68 -11.09
C PRO A 150 -32.19 25.22 -11.94
N ARG A 151 -33.31 25.96 -11.87
CA ARG A 151 -34.55 25.63 -12.61
C ARG A 151 -34.42 25.60 -14.13
N SER A 152 -33.34 26.14 -14.69
CA SER A 152 -33.05 26.06 -16.12
C SER A 152 -32.64 24.65 -16.57
N VAL A 153 -32.24 23.78 -15.62
CA VAL A 153 -31.92 22.38 -15.90
C VAL A 153 -33.21 21.60 -16.10
N THR A 154 -33.37 21.04 -17.29
CA THR A 154 -34.52 20.19 -17.66
C THR A 154 -34.09 18.82 -18.16
N LYS A 155 -32.79 18.61 -18.39
CA LYS A 155 -32.19 17.34 -18.81
C LYS A 155 -31.00 17.01 -17.92
N VAL A 156 -30.79 15.71 -17.71
CA VAL A 156 -29.65 15.21 -16.93
C VAL A 156 -28.99 14.09 -17.73
N THR A 157 -27.67 14.10 -17.80
CA THR A 157 -26.87 12.98 -18.30
C THR A 157 -25.95 12.46 -17.21
N TRP A 158 -25.69 11.15 -17.21
CA TRP A 158 -24.75 10.48 -16.31
C TRP A 158 -23.75 9.68 -17.13
N ASN A 159 -22.46 10.01 -17.03
CA ASN A 159 -21.41 9.37 -17.84
C ASN A 159 -21.75 9.36 -19.34
N GLU A 160 -22.20 10.52 -19.84
CA GLU A 160 -22.63 10.76 -21.24
C GLU A 160 -23.97 10.12 -21.66
N GLU A 161 -24.56 9.25 -20.82
CA GLU A 161 -25.85 8.62 -21.07
C GLU A 161 -27.02 9.43 -20.49
N ILE A 162 -28.19 9.36 -21.12
CA ILE A 162 -29.39 10.09 -20.67
C ILE A 162 -29.95 9.46 -19.40
N VAL A 163 -30.24 10.28 -18.39
CA VAL A 163 -30.96 9.86 -17.19
C VAL A 163 -32.46 9.95 -17.44
N LEU A 164 -33.20 8.89 -17.14
CA LEU A 164 -34.66 8.89 -17.19
C LEU A 164 -35.18 9.67 -15.98
N LEU A 165 -35.71 10.87 -16.22
CA LEU A 165 -36.33 11.70 -15.20
C LEU A 165 -37.75 11.22 -14.94
N ASP A 166 -38.19 11.26 -13.68
CA ASP A 166 -39.57 10.89 -13.35
C ASP A 166 -40.54 11.97 -13.85
N ASP A 167 -41.64 11.56 -14.51
CA ASP A 167 -42.69 12.45 -15.04
C ASP A 167 -43.40 13.30 -13.96
N SER A 168 -43.14 12.98 -12.69
CA SER A 168 -43.64 13.69 -11.53
C SER A 168 -42.57 13.73 -10.44
N SER A 169 -41.73 14.75 -10.43
CA SER A 169 -41.13 15.13 -9.16
C SER A 169 -42.28 15.45 -8.22
N VAL A 170 -42.43 14.69 -7.13
CA VAL A 170 -43.45 14.94 -6.07
C VAL A 170 -43.36 16.39 -5.54
N ASP A 171 -42.25 17.05 -5.86
CA ASP A 171 -41.90 18.39 -5.54
C ASP A 171 -41.09 19.03 -6.69
N ASP A 172 -41.62 20.06 -7.38
CA ASP A 172 -40.96 20.81 -8.48
C ASP A 172 -39.59 21.45 -8.10
N ARG A 173 -39.14 21.24 -6.86
CA ARG A 173 -37.90 21.74 -6.27
C ARG A 173 -36.73 20.74 -6.40
N TYR A 174 -37.02 19.47 -6.71
CA TYR A 174 -36.04 18.41 -6.94
C TYR A 174 -36.22 17.81 -8.33
N ILE A 175 -35.12 17.48 -8.98
CA ILE A 175 -35.13 16.59 -10.14
C ILE A 175 -34.86 15.18 -9.61
N THR A 176 -35.77 14.25 -9.86
CA THR A 176 -35.55 12.83 -9.55
C THR A 176 -35.50 12.02 -10.83
N GLY A 177 -34.73 10.94 -10.80
CA GLY A 177 -34.61 10.06 -11.95
C GLY A 177 -33.85 8.78 -11.61
N THR A 178 -33.65 7.97 -12.64
CA THR A 178 -32.95 6.70 -12.56
C THR A 178 -31.80 6.67 -13.56
N ILE A 179 -30.61 6.29 -13.06
CA ILE A 179 -29.49 5.87 -13.88
C ILE A 179 -29.70 4.38 -14.17
N GLU A 180 -29.90 4.03 -15.43
CA GLU A 180 -29.90 2.63 -15.85
C GLU A 180 -28.47 2.09 -15.80
N LEU A 181 -28.30 0.97 -15.09
CA LEU A 181 -27.00 0.31 -14.99
C LEU A 181 -26.91 -0.75 -16.09
N ALA A 182 -25.74 -0.81 -16.74
CA ALA A 182 -25.44 -1.90 -17.65
C ALA A 182 -25.61 -3.26 -16.93
N GLU A 183 -25.92 -4.31 -17.71
CA GLU A 183 -26.01 -5.65 -17.14
C GLU A 183 -24.74 -5.99 -16.38
N LYS A 184 -24.91 -6.49 -15.15
CA LYS A 184 -23.79 -6.87 -14.30
C LYS A 184 -22.92 -7.87 -15.04
N ALA A 185 -21.72 -7.44 -15.41
CA ALA A 185 -20.74 -8.34 -15.95
C ALA A 185 -20.31 -9.37 -14.89
N GLU A 186 -20.19 -10.63 -15.30
CA GLU A 186 -19.50 -11.64 -14.49
C GLU A 186 -18.00 -11.38 -14.54
N ILE A 187 -17.45 -10.90 -13.43
CA ILE A 187 -16.01 -10.73 -13.26
C ILE A 187 -15.47 -12.04 -12.68
N THR A 188 -14.59 -12.69 -13.44
CA THR A 188 -13.87 -13.88 -13.00
C THR A 188 -12.38 -13.56 -12.85
N VAL A 189 -11.75 -14.14 -11.83
CA VAL A 189 -10.31 -14.07 -11.62
C VAL A 189 -9.71 -15.47 -11.75
N PRO A 190 -8.59 -15.64 -12.47
CA PRO A 190 -7.99 -16.94 -12.68
C PRO A 190 -7.33 -17.46 -11.39
N GLU A 191 -7.21 -18.78 -11.29
CA GLU A 191 -6.31 -19.40 -10.33
C GLU A 191 -4.85 -19.13 -10.71
N LEU A 192 -3.98 -18.91 -9.71
CA LEU A 192 -2.56 -18.70 -9.93
C LEU A 192 -1.82 -20.04 -9.92
N ASP A 193 -1.69 -20.67 -11.09
CA ASP A 193 -1.05 -21.97 -11.27
C ASP A 193 0.23 -21.88 -12.14
N GLY A 194 0.73 -22.99 -12.70
CA GLY A 194 1.78 -22.95 -13.73
C GLY A 194 3.15 -22.42 -13.30
N TRP A 195 3.43 -22.38 -11.99
CA TRP A 195 4.62 -21.77 -11.42
C TRP A 195 5.94 -22.37 -11.91
N LYS A 196 6.86 -21.47 -12.26
CA LYS A 196 8.26 -21.74 -12.61
C LYS A 196 9.15 -21.35 -11.46
N TYR A 197 10.13 -22.19 -11.12
CA TYR A 197 11.03 -21.98 -10.00
C TYR A 197 12.50 -21.97 -10.42
N HIS A 198 13.27 -21.08 -9.80
CA HIS A 198 14.73 -21.11 -9.82
C HIS A 198 15.32 -20.74 -8.44
N ASP A 199 16.50 -21.28 -8.13
CA ASP A 199 17.27 -20.86 -6.96
C ASP A 199 17.72 -19.40 -7.10
N SER A 200 17.58 -18.62 -6.03
CA SER A 200 17.92 -17.20 -5.96
C SER A 200 18.88 -16.89 -4.81
N LEU A 201 19.59 -17.91 -4.31
CA LEU A 201 20.74 -17.75 -3.42
C LEU A 201 21.93 -18.61 -3.87
N PRO A 202 22.42 -18.51 -5.12
CA PRO A 202 23.58 -19.28 -5.56
C PRO A 202 24.85 -18.97 -4.75
N GLU A 203 24.88 -17.85 -4.01
CA GLU A 203 25.98 -17.43 -3.15
C GLU A 203 26.39 -18.51 -2.15
N ILE A 204 25.46 -19.34 -1.66
CA ILE A 204 25.81 -20.39 -0.69
C ILE A 204 26.44 -21.65 -1.33
N GLY A 205 26.53 -21.70 -2.66
CA GLY A 205 27.12 -22.84 -3.39
C GLY A 205 28.65 -22.83 -3.35
N ASP A 206 29.25 -24.03 -3.30
CA ASP A 206 30.71 -24.23 -3.25
C ASP A 206 31.46 -23.65 -4.46
N GLU A 207 30.79 -23.57 -5.62
CA GLU A 207 31.37 -23.07 -6.87
C GLU A 207 31.14 -21.57 -7.09
N PHE A 208 30.47 -20.88 -6.16
CA PHE A 208 30.14 -19.47 -6.33
C PHE A 208 31.38 -18.58 -6.15
N GLY A 209 31.76 -17.89 -7.23
CA GLY A 209 32.81 -16.88 -7.21
C GLY A 209 32.28 -15.47 -6.99
N ASP A 210 32.73 -14.81 -5.93
CA ASP A 210 32.40 -13.41 -5.56
C ASP A 210 33.49 -12.41 -5.96
N SER A 211 34.36 -12.76 -6.92
CA SER A 211 35.48 -11.90 -7.35
C SER A 211 35.04 -10.53 -7.87
N GLN A 212 33.81 -10.41 -8.36
CA GLN A 212 33.24 -9.17 -8.90
C GLN A 212 32.51 -8.32 -7.85
N TRP A 213 32.38 -8.81 -6.61
CA TRP A 213 31.69 -8.09 -5.54
C TRP A 213 32.56 -6.96 -4.99
N ALA A 214 31.91 -5.94 -4.43
CA ALA A 214 32.62 -4.86 -3.76
C ALA A 214 33.32 -5.40 -2.51
N VAL A 215 34.62 -5.10 -2.38
CA VAL A 215 35.39 -5.42 -1.17
C VAL A 215 34.98 -4.44 -0.07
N ALA A 216 34.50 -4.98 1.06
CA ALA A 216 34.09 -4.21 2.22
C ALA A 216 35.28 -3.88 3.13
N ASN A 217 36.10 -2.92 2.70
CA ASN A 217 37.35 -2.52 3.36
C ASN A 217 37.34 -1.09 3.92
N HIS A 218 36.19 -0.40 3.96
CA HIS A 218 36.11 0.94 4.52
C HIS A 218 36.44 0.91 6.03
N THR A 219 37.36 1.77 6.47
CA THR A 219 37.77 1.89 7.88
C THR A 219 37.15 3.10 8.59
N GLY A 220 36.21 3.78 7.94
CA GLY A 220 35.55 4.98 8.44
C GLY A 220 34.14 5.10 7.85
N THR A 221 33.28 5.82 8.56
CA THR A 221 31.89 6.06 8.14
C THR A 221 31.41 7.42 8.60
N ASN A 222 30.58 8.05 7.76
CA ASN A 222 29.87 9.29 8.08
C ASN A 222 28.62 9.03 8.93
N VAL A 223 28.23 7.76 9.11
CA VAL A 223 27.13 7.39 9.99
C VAL A 223 27.53 7.68 11.46
N PRO A 224 26.70 8.39 12.24
CA PRO A 224 27.02 8.74 13.63
C PRO A 224 27.04 7.51 14.55
N PHE A 225 26.25 6.49 14.23
CA PHE A 225 26.20 5.23 14.97
C PHE A 225 27.34 4.31 14.54
N LYS A 226 28.38 4.21 15.37
CA LYS A 226 29.59 3.42 15.07
C LYS A 226 29.40 1.92 15.26
N MET A 227 30.32 1.15 14.67
CA MET A 227 30.46 -0.28 14.91
C MET A 227 30.59 -0.53 16.41
N TRP A 228 29.97 -1.60 16.91
CA TRP A 228 30.08 -1.95 18.33
C TRP A 228 31.43 -2.60 18.65
N TYR A 229 31.86 -3.54 17.80
CA TYR A 229 33.17 -4.17 17.84
C TYR A 229 33.46 -4.86 16.50
N GLY A 230 34.71 -5.28 16.29
CA GLY A 230 35.20 -5.88 15.05
C GLY A 230 36.69 -5.60 14.88
N ASP A 231 37.18 -5.62 13.65
CA ASP A 231 38.60 -5.35 13.33
C ASP A 231 38.87 -3.96 12.74
N GLY A 232 37.87 -3.08 12.79
CA GLY A 232 37.95 -1.71 12.27
C GLY A 232 37.33 -1.52 10.88
N ARG A 233 36.97 -2.59 10.16
CA ARG A 233 36.16 -2.50 8.94
C ARG A 233 34.71 -2.14 9.24
N VAL A 234 34.10 -1.35 8.35
CA VAL A 234 32.69 -0.96 8.42
C VAL A 234 31.86 -1.80 7.45
N LEU A 235 30.83 -2.47 7.94
CA LEU A 235 29.92 -3.32 7.16
C LEU A 235 28.50 -2.71 7.08
N TYR A 236 28.43 -1.47 6.58
CA TYR A 236 27.18 -0.71 6.46
C TYR A 236 26.81 -0.60 4.98
N GLY A 237 25.63 -1.10 4.58
CA GLY A 237 25.26 -1.16 3.16
C GLY A 237 25.36 0.20 2.46
N TRP A 238 24.97 1.27 3.16
CA TRP A 238 25.01 2.64 2.65
C TRP A 238 26.43 3.10 2.29
N ASP A 239 27.44 2.74 3.08
CA ASP A 239 28.82 3.12 2.80
C ASP A 239 29.34 2.49 1.49
N TYR A 240 28.66 1.46 0.98
CA TYR A 240 28.98 0.79 -0.29
C TYR A 240 27.94 1.01 -1.40
N GLY A 241 27.03 1.97 -1.23
CA GLY A 241 26.06 2.27 -2.29
C GLY A 241 24.75 1.47 -2.23
N TYR A 242 24.51 0.70 -1.16
CA TYR A 242 23.37 -0.22 -1.05
C TYR A 242 22.43 0.18 0.09
N CYS A 243 21.36 0.91 -0.24
CA CYS A 243 20.47 1.51 0.76
C CYS A 243 19.08 0.86 0.83
N GLU A 244 18.72 0.06 -0.18
CA GLU A 244 17.39 -0.51 -0.36
C GLU A 244 17.43 -2.03 -0.52
N GLY A 245 16.36 -2.69 -0.07
CA GLY A 245 16.19 -4.13 -0.20
C GLY A 245 17.28 -4.96 0.47
N ALA A 246 17.30 -6.26 0.20
CA ALA A 246 18.28 -7.16 0.82
C ALA A 246 19.72 -6.77 0.46
N VAL A 247 20.65 -6.97 1.39
CA VAL A 247 22.10 -6.82 1.17
C VAL A 247 22.76 -8.13 1.58
N ILE A 248 23.63 -8.66 0.72
CA ILE A 248 24.35 -9.90 0.97
C ILE A 248 25.80 -9.57 1.32
N TRP A 249 26.28 -10.14 2.43
CA TRP A 249 27.66 -10.03 2.89
C TRP A 249 28.34 -11.40 2.83
N ARG A 250 29.62 -11.42 2.46
CA ARG A 250 30.44 -12.63 2.40
C ARG A 250 31.74 -12.41 3.15
N GLY A 251 31.90 -13.11 4.27
CA GLY A 251 33.08 -13.04 5.13
C GLY A 251 34.00 -14.22 4.89
N HIS A 252 35.16 -13.97 4.31
CA HIS A 252 36.19 -14.95 4.02
C HIS A 252 37.13 -15.13 5.21
N PHE A 253 37.55 -16.35 5.47
CA PHE A 253 38.57 -16.67 6.46
C PHE A 253 39.31 -17.96 6.12
N ASN A 254 40.61 -17.97 6.40
CA ASN A 254 41.41 -19.19 6.27
C ASN A 254 41.38 -19.95 7.59
N ALA A 255 40.79 -21.15 7.56
CA ALA A 255 40.58 -21.90 8.80
C ALA A 255 41.82 -22.65 9.27
N THR A 256 42.06 -22.60 10.57
CA THR A 256 43.07 -23.40 11.29
C THR A 256 42.50 -24.68 11.88
N GLY A 257 41.17 -24.84 11.85
CA GLY A 257 40.43 -25.95 12.45
C GLY A 257 40.01 -25.68 13.90
N ALA A 258 40.40 -24.54 14.47
CA ALA A 258 39.98 -24.10 15.81
C ALA A 258 38.69 -23.28 15.79
N GLU A 259 38.22 -22.86 14.61
CA GLU A 259 37.03 -22.06 14.40
C GLU A 259 35.78 -22.91 14.61
N LYS A 260 34.99 -22.58 15.64
CA LYS A 260 33.73 -23.29 15.98
C LYS A 260 32.50 -22.40 15.94
N SER A 261 32.70 -21.09 16.01
CA SER A 261 31.60 -20.14 16.07
C SER A 261 32.06 -18.72 15.78
N MET A 262 31.08 -17.85 15.55
CA MET A 262 31.28 -16.42 15.34
C MET A 262 30.17 -15.61 16.00
N ASN A 263 30.48 -14.37 16.38
CA ASN A 263 29.50 -13.40 16.84
C ASN A 263 29.15 -12.45 15.70
N LEU A 264 27.86 -12.22 15.48
CA LEU A 264 27.36 -11.16 14.62
C LEU A 264 26.29 -10.34 15.34
N SER A 265 26.34 -9.03 15.10
CA SER A 265 25.22 -8.14 15.34
C SER A 265 24.71 -7.61 14.03
N ILE A 266 23.44 -7.86 13.71
CA ILE A 266 22.85 -7.48 12.43
C ILE A 266 21.68 -6.53 12.69
N ASN A 267 21.56 -5.49 11.86
CA ASN A 267 20.45 -4.54 11.89
C ASN A 267 19.86 -4.35 10.48
N GLY A 268 18.57 -4.63 10.33
CA GLY A 268 17.81 -4.39 9.09
C GLY A 268 16.58 -3.49 9.26
N GLY A 269 16.45 -2.83 10.42
CA GLY A 269 15.24 -2.09 10.80
C GLY A 269 14.18 -2.97 11.47
N GLN A 270 13.09 -2.37 11.96
CA GLN A 270 12.04 -3.12 12.65
C GLN A 270 11.41 -4.17 11.72
N GLY A 271 11.24 -5.40 12.23
CA GLY A 271 10.63 -6.50 11.48
C GLY A 271 11.52 -7.12 10.41
N PHE A 272 12.83 -6.85 10.39
CA PHE A 272 13.79 -7.52 9.49
C PHE A 272 14.12 -8.95 9.93
N ALA A 273 14.78 -9.70 9.05
CA ALA A 273 15.48 -10.94 9.42
C ALA A 273 16.84 -10.99 8.76
N ALA A 274 17.70 -11.86 9.26
CA ALA A 274 18.92 -12.24 8.59
C ALA A 274 19.05 -13.76 8.54
N THR A 275 19.62 -14.26 7.45
CA THR A 275 20.02 -15.67 7.34
C THR A 275 21.53 -15.72 7.26
N VAL A 276 22.15 -16.50 8.15
CA VAL A 276 23.59 -16.72 8.17
C VAL A 276 23.84 -18.17 7.77
N SER A 277 24.64 -18.36 6.73
CA SER A 277 25.05 -19.67 6.24
C SER A 277 26.56 -19.85 6.35
N SER A 278 26.95 -20.97 6.96
CA SER A 278 28.31 -21.52 6.99
C SER A 278 28.19 -23.02 6.67
N ASN A 279 27.94 -23.34 5.40
CA ASN A 279 27.60 -24.70 4.95
C ASN A 279 26.37 -25.33 5.68
N GLY A 280 25.42 -24.48 6.10
CA GLY A 280 24.21 -24.83 6.84
C GLY A 280 23.48 -23.56 7.30
N ALA A 281 22.14 -23.57 7.32
CA ALA A 281 21.33 -22.35 7.40
C ALA A 281 20.74 -22.06 8.79
N ASN A 282 20.87 -20.81 9.26
CA ASN A 282 20.23 -20.27 10.47
C ASN A 282 19.42 -19.00 10.14
N ASN A 283 18.16 -18.90 10.57
CA ASN A 283 17.28 -17.73 10.40
C ASN A 283 17.10 -16.99 11.74
N ILE A 284 17.32 -15.66 11.78
CA ILE A 284 17.20 -14.85 13.01
C ILE A 284 16.44 -13.54 12.85
N ASN A 285 15.79 -13.11 13.94
CA ASN A 285 15.31 -11.74 14.18
C ASN A 285 16.36 -11.00 15.03
N GLY A 286 16.78 -9.80 14.61
CA GLY A 286 18.02 -9.14 15.05
C GLY A 286 18.31 -9.03 16.55
N THR A 287 19.50 -9.46 16.93
CA THR A 287 20.22 -9.25 18.20
C THR A 287 21.68 -9.69 18.00
N ASP A 288 22.58 -9.37 18.93
CA ASP A 288 23.90 -10.01 19.03
C ASP A 288 23.70 -11.51 19.22
N GLN A 289 24.24 -12.32 18.31
CA GLN A 289 24.05 -13.76 18.29
C GLN A 289 25.38 -14.49 18.05
N VAL A 290 25.54 -15.61 18.74
CA VAL A 290 26.62 -16.57 18.50
C VAL A 290 26.11 -17.58 17.47
N PHE A 291 26.79 -17.69 16.34
CA PHE A 291 26.52 -18.69 15.30
C PHE A 291 27.55 -19.79 15.42
N THR A 292 27.08 -21.01 15.69
CA THR A 292 27.94 -22.20 15.77
C THR A 292 28.05 -22.85 14.40
N PHE A 293 29.26 -23.21 14.02
CA PHE A 293 29.54 -23.97 12.80
C PHE A 293 29.27 -25.45 13.05
N SER A 294 28.59 -26.11 12.13
CA SER A 294 28.35 -27.55 12.22
C SER A 294 29.67 -28.33 12.13
N ASP A 295 29.76 -29.47 12.81
CA ASP A 295 30.95 -30.32 12.73
C ASP A 295 31.25 -30.71 11.27
N GLY A 296 32.50 -30.50 10.84
CA GLY A 296 32.95 -30.78 9.47
C GLY A 296 32.59 -29.70 8.43
N SER A 297 31.90 -28.61 8.81
CA SER A 297 31.60 -27.50 7.89
C SER A 297 32.82 -26.64 7.56
N VAL A 298 33.84 -26.64 8.42
CA VAL A 298 35.05 -25.82 8.27
C VAL A 298 36.12 -26.59 7.49
N ARG A 299 36.58 -26.00 6.38
CA ARG A 299 37.60 -26.57 5.48
C ARG A 299 38.99 -26.12 5.91
N LEU A 300 39.72 -27.03 6.57
CA LEU A 300 41.05 -26.75 7.11
C LEU A 300 42.05 -26.30 6.02
N GLY A 301 42.77 -25.21 6.27
CA GLY A 301 43.80 -24.68 5.37
C GLY A 301 43.28 -24.13 4.04
N GLN A 302 41.96 -24.01 3.89
CA GLN A 302 41.29 -23.47 2.71
C GLN A 302 40.55 -22.19 3.07
N ASP A 303 40.15 -21.45 2.04
CA ASP A 303 39.24 -20.33 2.20
C ASP A 303 37.85 -20.84 2.57
N ASN A 304 37.28 -20.26 3.63
CA ASN A 304 35.94 -20.53 4.12
C ASN A 304 35.13 -19.26 4.04
N VAL A 305 33.85 -19.37 3.67
CA VAL A 305 33.00 -18.20 3.48
C VAL A 305 31.73 -18.31 4.32
N VAL A 306 31.45 -17.26 5.08
CA VAL A 306 30.16 -17.06 5.73
C VAL A 306 29.33 -16.12 4.86
N THR A 307 28.14 -16.56 4.46
CA THR A 307 27.19 -15.71 3.73
C THR A 307 26.11 -15.22 4.67
N VAL A 308 25.89 -13.91 4.69
CA VAL A 308 24.84 -13.25 5.46
C VAL A 308 23.88 -12.55 4.51
N VAL A 309 22.64 -13.03 4.44
CA VAL A 309 21.55 -12.33 3.75
C VAL A 309 20.87 -11.43 4.77
N GLN A 310 21.09 -10.12 4.66
CA GLN A 310 20.50 -9.12 5.55
C GLN A 310 19.28 -8.48 4.87
N ASP A 311 18.11 -8.71 5.44
CA ASP A 311 16.90 -8.03 4.99
C ASP A 311 16.89 -6.56 5.40
N ASN A 312 16.29 -5.70 4.59
CA ASN A 312 16.13 -4.27 4.85
C ASN A 312 14.65 -3.89 4.76
N MET A 313 14.11 -3.35 5.85
CA MET A 313 12.70 -2.95 5.95
C MET A 313 12.45 -1.48 5.62
N GLY A 314 13.39 -0.86 4.89
CA GLY A 314 13.42 0.60 4.67
C GLY A 314 14.14 1.32 5.81
N LEU A 315 14.36 2.62 5.66
CA LEU A 315 15.05 3.45 6.65
C LEU A 315 14.07 4.00 7.70
N ASN A 316 14.59 4.32 8.88
CA ASN A 316 13.77 4.90 9.94
C ASN A 316 13.36 6.33 9.56
N LYS A 317 12.21 6.79 10.08
CA LYS A 317 11.86 8.21 10.05
C LYS A 317 12.77 9.01 10.99
N ASN A 318 12.94 10.30 10.71
CA ASN A 318 13.68 11.23 11.58
C ASN A 318 12.75 12.27 12.20
N TRP A 319 11.91 11.84 13.16
CA TRP A 319 10.92 12.74 13.77
C TRP A 319 11.56 13.78 14.71
N TYR A 320 12.73 13.45 15.25
CA TYR A 320 13.54 14.29 16.13
C TYR A 320 14.90 14.59 15.49
N THR A 321 15.66 15.50 16.09
CA THR A 321 17.00 15.91 15.61
C THR A 321 18.12 15.00 16.14
N ASP A 322 17.89 13.70 16.17
CA ASP A 322 18.77 12.69 16.79
C ASP A 322 19.32 11.67 15.79
N ASP A 323 19.20 11.98 14.50
CA ASP A 323 19.74 11.19 13.40
C ASP A 323 19.22 9.74 13.32
N HIS A 324 18.08 9.40 13.94
CA HIS A 324 17.52 8.04 13.88
C HIS A 324 17.37 7.47 12.45
N MET A 325 17.12 8.31 11.44
CA MET A 325 17.10 7.86 10.04
C MET A 325 18.44 7.32 9.54
N LYS A 326 19.56 7.79 10.12
CA LYS A 326 20.92 7.31 9.85
C LYS A 326 21.24 6.01 10.58
N LEU A 327 20.31 5.40 11.31
CA LEU A 327 20.54 4.07 11.87
C LEU A 327 20.84 3.09 10.73
N PRO A 328 22.05 2.51 10.69
CA PRO A 328 22.53 1.81 9.50
C PRO A 328 21.83 0.46 9.34
N ARG A 329 21.61 0.07 8.08
CA ARG A 329 21.27 -1.30 7.69
C ARG A 329 22.58 -2.05 7.48
N ALA A 330 22.96 -2.89 8.43
CA ALA A 330 24.35 -3.24 8.66
C ALA A 330 24.59 -4.54 9.43
N ILE A 331 25.80 -5.08 9.28
CA ILE A 331 26.45 -5.88 10.32
C ILE A 331 27.16 -4.89 11.26
N ARG A 332 26.60 -4.67 12.44
CA ARG A 332 27.06 -3.70 13.46
C ARG A 332 28.26 -4.19 14.27
N SER A 333 28.48 -5.49 14.29
CA SER A 333 29.69 -6.12 14.81
C SER A 333 29.87 -7.51 14.23
N PHE A 334 31.13 -7.94 14.14
CA PHE A 334 31.48 -9.28 13.69
C PHE A 334 32.79 -9.73 14.33
N GLN A 335 32.89 -11.02 14.68
CA GLN A 335 34.12 -11.63 15.17
C GLN A 335 34.06 -13.15 15.03
N LEU A 336 35.13 -13.79 14.54
CA LEU A 336 35.31 -15.23 14.76
C LEU A 336 35.80 -15.43 16.20
N ASN A 337 35.22 -16.41 16.91
CA ASN A 337 35.62 -16.67 18.29
C ASN A 337 37.03 -17.30 18.39
N SER A 338 37.51 -17.87 17.29
CA SER A 338 38.91 -18.26 17.04
C SER A 338 39.30 -17.78 15.65
N GLY A 339 40.50 -17.23 15.46
CA GLY A 339 40.95 -16.75 14.14
C GLY A 339 40.40 -15.37 13.76
N ASN A 340 40.58 -14.98 12.49
CA ASN A 340 40.16 -13.68 11.97
C ASN A 340 39.60 -13.81 10.55
N PHE A 341 38.65 -12.95 10.18
CA PHE A 341 38.23 -12.78 8.79
C PHE A 341 39.36 -12.16 7.96
N SER A 342 39.69 -12.74 6.82
CA SER A 342 40.65 -12.19 5.86
C SER A 342 40.01 -11.05 5.06
N GLU A 343 38.81 -11.25 4.54
CA GLU A 343 38.13 -10.30 3.67
C GLU A 343 36.62 -10.31 3.92
N TRP A 344 35.99 -9.16 3.73
CA TRP A 344 34.54 -9.07 3.60
C TRP A 344 34.21 -8.55 2.21
N LYS A 345 33.16 -9.09 1.61
CA LYS A 345 32.57 -8.60 0.37
C LYS A 345 31.10 -8.32 0.56
N VAL A 346 30.58 -7.40 -0.25
CA VAL A 346 29.19 -6.95 -0.16
C VAL A 346 28.57 -6.75 -1.54
N GLN A 347 27.32 -7.17 -1.65
CA GLN A 347 26.49 -6.93 -2.80
C GLN A 347 25.07 -6.57 -2.33
N GLY A 348 24.62 -5.38 -2.69
CA GLY A 348 23.20 -5.04 -2.75
C GLY A 348 22.75 -4.96 -4.20
N LYS A 349 21.72 -4.16 -4.47
CA LYS A 349 21.21 -3.88 -5.83
C LYS A 349 22.33 -3.64 -6.86
N ILE A 350 22.18 -4.18 -8.07
CA ILE A 350 23.07 -3.90 -9.20
C ILE A 350 23.24 -2.38 -9.39
N GLY A 351 24.50 -1.93 -9.45
CA GLY A 351 24.83 -0.52 -9.66
C GLY A 351 24.57 0.40 -8.45
N GLY A 352 24.05 -0.13 -7.34
CA GLY A 352 23.73 0.65 -6.14
C GLY A 352 22.71 1.76 -6.36
N TYR A 353 22.57 2.68 -5.40
CA TYR A 353 21.56 3.75 -5.45
C TYR A 353 21.81 4.83 -6.52
N THR A 354 22.99 4.84 -7.17
CA THR A 354 23.33 5.83 -8.23
C THR A 354 23.16 5.25 -9.64
N ASN A 355 23.71 4.06 -9.88
CA ASN A 355 23.83 3.48 -11.21
C ASN A 355 22.89 2.28 -11.45
N PHE A 356 21.84 2.13 -10.63
CA PHE A 356 20.82 1.10 -10.84
C PHE A 356 20.21 1.16 -12.25
N PRO A 357 19.96 0.02 -12.91
CA PRO A 357 19.53 -0.03 -14.30
C PRO A 357 18.05 0.35 -14.51
N ASP A 358 17.14 -0.08 -13.63
CA ASP A 358 15.70 0.18 -13.80
C ASP A 358 15.32 1.60 -13.37
N LYS A 359 15.44 2.55 -14.31
CA LYS A 359 15.03 3.94 -14.10
C LYS A 359 13.51 4.14 -14.20
N VAL A 360 12.76 3.17 -14.71
CA VAL A 360 11.30 3.26 -14.84
C VAL A 360 10.64 3.01 -13.49
N ARG A 361 11.07 1.97 -12.78
CA ARG A 361 10.51 1.60 -11.46
C ARG A 361 11.24 2.26 -10.29
N GLY A 362 12.42 2.81 -10.57
CA GLY A 362 13.14 3.68 -9.64
C GLY A 362 13.94 2.92 -8.59
N VAL A 363 14.66 3.69 -7.77
CA VAL A 363 15.71 3.17 -6.89
C VAL A 363 15.22 2.22 -5.80
N MET A 364 13.94 2.29 -5.41
CA MET A 364 13.41 1.51 -4.28
C MET A 364 12.83 0.15 -4.69
N ASN A 365 12.68 -0.12 -5.99
CA ASN A 365 11.95 -1.29 -6.48
C ASN A 365 12.67 -2.61 -6.19
N GLU A 366 13.99 -2.60 -6.36
CA GLU A 366 14.84 -3.78 -6.28
C GLU A 366 15.73 -3.77 -5.02
N GLY A 367 16.11 -4.96 -4.56
CA GLY A 367 17.13 -5.24 -3.57
C GLY A 367 18.34 -5.97 -4.16
N GLY A 368 19.05 -6.69 -3.30
CA GLY A 368 20.28 -7.40 -3.62
C GLY A 368 20.14 -8.92 -3.82
N LEU A 369 18.92 -9.46 -3.94
CA LEU A 369 18.76 -10.89 -4.17
C LEU A 369 19.13 -11.25 -5.61
N PHE A 370 19.63 -12.47 -5.82
CA PHE A 370 20.13 -12.89 -7.14
C PHE A 370 19.08 -12.80 -8.25
N GLY A 371 17.82 -13.17 -7.98
CA GLY A 371 16.75 -13.04 -8.97
C GLY A 371 16.44 -11.60 -9.35
N GLU A 372 16.55 -10.66 -8.41
CA GLU A 372 16.42 -9.22 -8.68
C GLU A 372 17.57 -8.74 -9.57
N HIS A 373 18.81 -9.18 -9.29
CA HIS A 373 19.98 -8.88 -10.12
C HIS A 373 19.84 -9.38 -11.56
N LYS A 374 19.21 -10.54 -11.75
CA LYS A 374 19.00 -11.10 -13.09
C LYS A 374 17.79 -10.51 -13.81
N GLY A 375 17.02 -9.64 -13.15
CA GLY A 375 15.81 -9.05 -13.71
C GLY A 375 14.68 -10.06 -13.87
N TRP A 376 14.67 -11.14 -13.08
CA TRP A 376 13.66 -12.20 -13.18
C TRP A 376 12.24 -11.71 -12.85
N HIS A 377 12.12 -10.63 -12.08
CA HIS A 377 10.85 -9.96 -11.79
C HIS A 377 10.26 -9.22 -12.99
N LEU A 378 11.05 -8.93 -14.03
CA LEU A 378 10.60 -8.12 -15.16
C LEU A 378 9.63 -8.89 -16.08
N PRO A 379 8.67 -8.19 -16.71
CA PRO A 379 7.80 -8.81 -17.71
C PRO A 379 8.61 -9.48 -18.83
N ASP A 380 8.04 -10.53 -19.42
CA ASP A 380 8.59 -11.26 -20.56
C ASP A 380 9.93 -11.97 -20.31
N PHE A 381 10.41 -12.08 -19.06
CA PHE A 381 11.56 -12.90 -18.72
C PHE A 381 11.33 -14.37 -19.16
N ASP A 382 12.31 -14.95 -19.85
CA ASP A 382 12.21 -16.32 -20.37
C ASP A 382 12.47 -17.35 -19.27
N THR A 383 11.41 -18.07 -18.89
CA THR A 383 11.43 -19.15 -17.90
C THR A 383 11.37 -20.54 -18.52
N SER A 384 11.60 -20.67 -19.84
CA SER A 384 11.55 -21.95 -20.56
C SER A 384 12.50 -23.01 -19.98
N SER A 385 13.66 -22.59 -19.49
CA SER A 385 14.66 -23.45 -18.85
C SER A 385 14.40 -23.74 -17.37
N TRP A 386 13.40 -23.09 -16.76
CA TRP A 386 13.13 -23.21 -15.33
C TRP A 386 12.30 -24.46 -15.01
N LYS A 387 12.48 -24.96 -13.79
CA LYS A 387 11.74 -26.10 -13.27
C LYS A 387 10.28 -25.72 -13.05
N ASN A 388 9.36 -26.59 -13.42
CA ASN A 388 7.96 -26.51 -12.97
C ASN A 388 7.89 -26.93 -11.50
N GLN A 389 7.38 -26.07 -10.63
CA GLN A 389 7.23 -26.37 -9.21
C GLN A 389 6.10 -25.54 -8.63
N SER A 390 5.19 -26.18 -7.88
CA SER A 390 4.11 -25.46 -7.22
C SER A 390 4.67 -24.52 -6.16
N LEU A 391 4.08 -23.34 -6.01
CA LEU A 391 4.44 -22.42 -4.94
C LEU A 391 4.27 -23.07 -3.54
N SER A 392 3.28 -23.98 -3.41
CA SER A 392 3.01 -24.71 -2.17
C SER A 392 4.12 -25.71 -1.78
N ASP A 393 4.96 -26.13 -2.73
CA ASP A 393 6.06 -27.08 -2.46
C ASP A 393 7.18 -26.41 -1.65
N GLY A 394 7.21 -25.07 -1.63
CA GLY A 394 8.21 -24.29 -0.91
C GLY A 394 9.61 -24.40 -1.51
N LEU A 395 10.64 -24.28 -0.67
CA LEU A 395 12.03 -24.42 -1.11
C LEU A 395 12.43 -25.90 -1.22
N PRO A 396 13.27 -26.27 -2.20
CA PRO A 396 13.77 -27.64 -2.36
C PRO A 396 14.37 -28.20 -1.06
N ASN A 397 14.11 -29.48 -0.81
CA ASN A 397 14.58 -30.22 0.38
C ASN A 397 14.14 -29.64 1.73
N ALA A 398 13.14 -28.75 1.75
CA ALA A 398 12.73 -28.01 2.94
C ALA A 398 13.90 -27.29 3.64
N ALA A 399 14.92 -26.90 2.88
CA ALA A 399 16.09 -26.20 3.39
C ALA A 399 15.83 -24.68 3.43
N ALA A 400 16.52 -23.98 4.32
CA ALA A 400 16.53 -22.53 4.29
C ALA A 400 17.39 -22.01 3.12
N GLY A 401 16.90 -20.97 2.47
CA GLY A 401 17.48 -20.39 1.26
C GLY A 401 16.58 -19.30 0.71
N VAL A 402 16.81 -18.91 -0.55
CA VAL A 402 15.95 -17.97 -1.29
C VAL A 402 15.64 -18.58 -2.65
N GLY A 403 14.36 -18.66 -2.99
CA GLY A 403 13.89 -19.09 -4.29
C GLY A 403 13.15 -17.97 -5.00
N PHE A 404 13.10 -18.05 -6.33
CA PHE A 404 12.31 -17.15 -7.15
C PHE A 404 11.28 -17.95 -7.93
N SER A 405 10.01 -17.56 -7.82
CA SER A 405 8.91 -18.22 -8.49
C SER A 405 8.18 -17.23 -9.40
N ILE A 406 7.88 -17.65 -10.63
CA ILE A 406 7.19 -16.83 -11.64
C ILE A 406 5.98 -17.61 -12.16
N THR A 407 4.84 -16.93 -12.27
CA THR A 407 3.69 -17.39 -13.04
C THR A 407 3.16 -16.26 -13.92
N LYS A 408 2.32 -16.62 -14.90
CA LYS A 408 1.59 -15.70 -15.77
C LYS A 408 0.12 -16.07 -15.71
N PHE A 409 -0.74 -15.07 -15.73
CA PHE A 409 -2.18 -15.25 -15.75
C PHE A 409 -2.80 -14.16 -16.63
N LYS A 410 -4.01 -14.39 -17.15
CA LYS A 410 -4.71 -13.44 -18.00
C LYS A 410 -5.97 -12.94 -17.32
N LEU A 411 -6.15 -11.63 -17.32
CA LEU A 411 -7.42 -10.99 -16.95
C LEU A 411 -8.18 -10.55 -18.19
N SER A 412 -9.50 -10.48 -18.06
CA SER A 412 -10.43 -10.01 -19.09
C SER A 412 -11.59 -9.28 -18.42
N ILE A 413 -11.26 -8.30 -17.58
CA ILE A 413 -12.23 -7.47 -16.88
C ILE A 413 -12.83 -6.50 -17.91
N PRO A 414 -14.18 -6.45 -18.03
CA PRO A 414 -14.83 -5.58 -19.00
C PRO A 414 -14.61 -4.11 -18.65
N GLY A 415 -14.53 -3.28 -19.70
CA GLY A 415 -14.48 -1.82 -19.52
C GLY A 415 -15.75 -1.29 -18.84
N GLY A 416 -15.62 -0.14 -18.19
CA GLY A 416 -16.73 0.52 -17.47
C GLY A 416 -16.86 0.12 -16.00
N TYR A 417 -15.96 -0.70 -15.46
CA TYR A 417 -15.91 -1.08 -14.06
C TYR A 417 -14.57 -0.69 -13.43
N ASP A 418 -14.61 -0.17 -12.21
CA ASP A 418 -13.44 -0.10 -11.32
C ASP A 418 -13.44 -1.36 -10.44
N VAL A 419 -12.46 -2.25 -10.65
CA VAL A 419 -12.39 -3.57 -9.99
C VAL A 419 -11.09 -3.67 -9.19
N PRO A 420 -11.15 -3.48 -7.87
CA PRO A 420 -9.99 -3.67 -7.01
C PRO A 420 -9.52 -5.13 -7.00
N ILE A 421 -8.29 -5.39 -7.44
CA ILE A 421 -7.64 -6.71 -7.42
C ILE A 421 -6.64 -6.79 -6.26
N SER A 422 -6.52 -7.97 -5.64
CA SER A 422 -5.52 -8.24 -4.62
C SER A 422 -4.96 -9.65 -4.70
N PHE A 423 -3.69 -9.79 -4.34
CA PHE A 423 -3.03 -11.08 -4.14
C PHE A 423 -3.11 -11.46 -2.67
N ASN A 424 -3.62 -12.65 -2.38
CA ASN A 424 -3.91 -13.10 -1.03
C ASN A 424 -3.03 -14.29 -0.64
N PHE A 425 -2.45 -14.21 0.55
CA PHE A 425 -1.74 -15.29 1.22
C PHE A 425 -2.67 -15.88 2.27
N ASP A 426 -3.43 -16.90 1.90
CA ASP A 426 -4.52 -17.44 2.74
C ASP A 426 -4.03 -18.38 3.85
N GLU A 427 -2.72 -18.64 3.94
CA GLU A 427 -2.18 -19.50 4.99
C GLU A 427 -2.15 -18.81 6.37
N PRO A 428 -2.46 -19.54 7.46
CA PRO A 428 -2.37 -19.01 8.81
C PRO A 428 -0.92 -18.69 9.20
N PHE A 429 -0.75 -17.90 10.26
CA PHE A 429 0.54 -17.72 10.94
C PHE A 429 1.19 -19.08 11.23
N GLY A 430 2.50 -19.22 10.96
CA GLY A 430 3.19 -20.50 11.07
C GLY A 430 4.65 -20.41 10.67
N GLN A 431 5.13 -21.41 9.91
CA GLN A 431 6.53 -21.52 9.45
C GLN A 431 7.06 -20.18 8.94
N ALA A 432 8.21 -19.77 9.49
CA ALA A 432 8.84 -18.51 9.16
C ALA A 432 9.32 -18.50 7.71
N TYR A 433 8.78 -17.58 6.92
CA TYR A 433 9.29 -17.23 5.59
C TYR A 433 9.03 -15.75 5.32
N ARG A 434 9.75 -15.23 4.34
CA ARG A 434 9.52 -13.90 3.76
C ARG A 434 9.33 -14.03 2.26
N ALA A 435 8.38 -13.31 1.69
CA ALA A 435 8.18 -13.25 0.25
C ALA A 435 8.09 -11.80 -0.21
N LEU A 436 8.67 -11.51 -1.37
CA LEU A 436 8.47 -10.27 -2.11
C LEU A 436 7.48 -10.58 -3.24
N LEU A 437 6.43 -9.77 -3.36
CA LEU A 437 5.45 -9.86 -4.42
C LEU A 437 5.83 -8.87 -5.52
N PHE A 438 6.20 -9.38 -6.69
CA PHE A 438 6.38 -8.56 -7.88
C PHE A 438 5.22 -8.77 -8.84
N VAL A 439 4.70 -7.67 -9.40
CA VAL A 439 3.67 -7.68 -10.45
C VAL A 439 4.14 -6.79 -11.58
N ASN A 440 4.34 -7.37 -12.77
CA ASN A 440 4.95 -6.67 -13.92
C ASN A 440 6.25 -5.93 -13.61
N GLY A 441 7.09 -6.54 -12.78
CA GLY A 441 8.35 -5.98 -12.31
C GLY A 441 8.23 -4.97 -11.17
N TRP A 442 7.03 -4.54 -10.77
CA TRP A 442 6.85 -3.65 -9.62
C TRP A 442 6.79 -4.44 -8.33
N ASN A 443 7.59 -4.07 -7.34
CA ASN A 443 7.52 -4.63 -6.00
C ASN A 443 6.27 -4.11 -5.28
N MET A 444 5.24 -4.95 -5.22
CA MET A 444 3.90 -4.60 -4.73
C MET A 444 3.62 -5.12 -3.31
N GLY A 445 4.58 -5.78 -2.67
CA GLY A 445 4.34 -6.28 -1.33
C GLY A 445 5.46 -7.08 -0.74
N LYS A 446 5.48 -7.10 0.59
CA LYS A 446 6.38 -7.95 1.38
C LYS A 446 5.60 -8.69 2.44
N ARG A 447 5.51 -10.00 2.27
CA ARG A 447 4.89 -10.91 3.23
C ARG A 447 5.93 -11.39 4.23
N ILE A 448 5.65 -11.24 5.53
CA ILE A 448 6.45 -11.82 6.61
C ILE A 448 5.55 -12.77 7.39
N ARG A 449 5.64 -14.07 7.11
CA ARG A 449 4.63 -15.02 7.59
C ARG A 449 4.50 -15.05 9.10
N ASN A 450 5.61 -15.11 9.82
CA ASN A 450 5.66 -15.25 11.27
C ASN A 450 5.53 -13.91 12.03
N PHE A 451 5.26 -12.80 11.35
CA PHE A 451 5.14 -11.48 11.97
C PHE A 451 3.83 -10.78 11.57
N GLY A 452 3.51 -10.73 10.27
CA GLY A 452 2.27 -10.12 9.77
C GLY A 452 2.20 -8.59 9.95
N PRO A 453 0.98 -8.01 10.00
CA PRO A 453 -0.33 -8.67 9.86
C PRO A 453 -0.76 -8.86 8.41
N GLN A 454 -0.10 -8.22 7.45
CA GLN A 454 -0.60 -8.16 6.08
C GLN A 454 -0.48 -9.50 5.35
N ALA A 455 -1.60 -9.95 4.80
CA ALA A 455 -1.74 -11.12 3.94
C ALA A 455 -2.50 -10.82 2.64
N LYS A 456 -3.19 -9.68 2.56
CA LYS A 456 -3.89 -9.17 1.37
C LYS A 456 -3.11 -7.99 0.79
N PHE A 457 -2.69 -8.10 -0.46
CA PHE A 457 -1.89 -7.09 -1.16
C PHE A 457 -2.70 -6.57 -2.36
N PRO A 458 -3.41 -5.43 -2.21
CA PRO A 458 -4.12 -4.82 -3.33
C PRO A 458 -3.12 -4.28 -4.35
N VAL A 459 -3.41 -4.50 -5.63
CA VAL A 459 -2.61 -4.01 -6.74
C VAL A 459 -3.56 -3.33 -7.72
N HIS A 460 -3.23 -2.09 -8.08
CA HIS A 460 -4.09 -1.24 -8.87
C HIS A 460 -4.05 -1.60 -10.35
N GLU A 461 -5.16 -1.32 -11.04
CA GLU A 461 -5.21 -1.31 -12.50
C GLU A 461 -4.10 -0.41 -13.06
N GLY A 462 -3.49 -0.85 -14.16
CA GLY A 462 -2.34 -0.20 -14.78
C GLY A 462 -1.02 -0.85 -14.39
N ILE A 463 -0.87 -1.29 -13.12
CA ILE A 463 0.21 -2.23 -12.76
C ILE A 463 -0.19 -3.63 -13.15
N VAL A 464 -1.41 -4.06 -12.79
CA VAL A 464 -2.03 -5.25 -13.36
C VAL A 464 -2.76 -4.85 -14.63
N ASN A 465 -2.54 -5.56 -15.73
CA ASN A 465 -3.34 -5.39 -16.93
C ASN A 465 -4.66 -6.14 -16.81
N HIS A 466 -5.75 -5.37 -16.62
CA HIS A 466 -7.11 -5.90 -16.53
C HIS A 466 -7.61 -6.56 -17.83
N GLN A 467 -6.95 -6.33 -18.97
CA GLN A 467 -7.31 -6.85 -20.28
C GLN A 467 -6.13 -7.52 -20.99
N GLY A 468 -5.32 -8.31 -20.25
CA GLY A 468 -4.18 -9.00 -20.84
C GLY A 468 -3.46 -9.97 -19.90
N GLU A 469 -2.32 -10.48 -20.37
CA GLU A 469 -1.45 -11.43 -19.65
C GLU A 469 -0.38 -10.74 -18.78
N LYS A 470 -0.24 -9.42 -18.91
CA LYS A 470 0.78 -8.67 -18.18
C LYS A 470 0.25 -8.26 -16.82
#